data_AF-A0A397JWQ9-F1
#
_entry.id   AF-A0A397JWQ9-F1
#
_cell.length_a   1.000
_cell.length_b   1.000
_cell.length_c   1.000
_cell.angle_alpha   90.00
_cell.angle_beta   90.00
_cell.angle_gamma   90.00
#
_symmetry.space_group_name_H-M   'P 1'
#
loop_
_entity.id
_entity.type
_entity.pdbx_description
1 polymer ?
#
loop_
_entity_poly.entity_id
_entity_poly.type
_entity_poly.pdbx_seq_one_letter_code
_entity_poly.pdbx_strand_id
1 'polypeptide(L)'
;MARTRRKKISISTRMNEHPNVFREDGGIMFCNYCDLSVEWKTKSTVDGHCLSKAHINKKEIYERNEQAKKQTTIFTINTASKSKKEVIEDLEKINHLLPFFKKYLKEGGAIPQAPTLCQLYLPHVFEKHFSLLQNYFNQKSVAIIMDETTDDCSRSVVNTLFSFRQNTKLVSVDFLN
;
A
#
# COMPACT_ATOMS: atom_id res chain seq x y z
N MET A 1 3.82 -42.05 -36.13
CA MET A 1 3.00 -40.96 -35.55
C MET A 1 3.56 -40.62 -34.16
N ALA A 2 4.30 -39.52 -34.04
CA ALA A 2 4.92 -39.13 -32.78
C ALA A 2 3.87 -38.53 -31.83
N ARG A 3 3.77 -39.09 -30.62
CA ARG A 3 2.82 -38.65 -29.59
C ARG A 3 3.39 -37.38 -28.95
N THR A 4 2.88 -36.21 -29.36
CA THR A 4 3.27 -34.91 -28.80
C THR A 4 3.09 -34.92 -27.27
N ARG A 5 4.18 -34.85 -26.51
CA ARG A 5 4.15 -34.71 -25.05
C ARG A 5 3.35 -33.44 -24.70
N ARG A 6 2.21 -33.58 -24.03
CA ARG A 6 1.45 -32.45 -23.49
C ARG A 6 2.36 -31.67 -22.53
N LYS A 7 2.64 -30.40 -22.82
CA LYS A 7 3.36 -29.51 -21.90
C LYS A 7 2.59 -29.47 -20.57
N LYS A 8 3.30 -29.71 -19.47
CA LYS A 8 2.73 -29.64 -18.12
C LYS A 8 2.39 -28.16 -17.86
N ILE A 9 1.10 -27.84 -17.79
CA ILE A 9 0.62 -26.47 -17.56
C ILE A 9 0.97 -26.12 -16.11
N SER A 10 1.65 -25.00 -15.92
CA SER A 10 1.98 -24.41 -14.61
C SER A 10 1.21 -23.11 -14.40
N ILE A 11 1.15 -22.64 -13.15
CA ILE A 11 0.63 -21.31 -12.78
C ILE A 11 1.32 -20.23 -13.60
N SER A 12 2.66 -20.29 -13.65
CA SER A 12 3.48 -19.37 -14.45
C SER A 12 3.11 -19.35 -15.93
N THR A 13 2.71 -20.49 -16.51
CA THR A 13 2.25 -20.55 -17.91
C THR A 13 0.98 -19.71 -18.10
N ARG A 14 0.03 -19.75 -17.16
CA ARG A 14 -1.22 -18.97 -17.21
C ARG A 14 -0.99 -17.48 -16.95
N MET A 15 -0.11 -17.15 -16.03
CA MET A 15 0.26 -15.75 -15.76
C MET A 15 0.90 -15.10 -16.99
N ASN A 16 1.71 -15.85 -17.75
CA ASN A 16 2.32 -15.35 -18.98
C ASN A 16 1.29 -15.12 -20.10
N GLU A 17 0.17 -15.84 -20.12
CA GLU A 17 -0.93 -15.58 -21.07
C GLU A 17 -1.68 -14.27 -20.75
N HIS A 18 -1.63 -13.80 -19.49
CA HIS A 18 -2.31 -12.59 -19.02
C HIS A 18 -1.33 -11.69 -18.23
N PRO A 19 -0.40 -11.01 -18.91
CA PRO A 19 0.65 -10.26 -18.25
C PRO A 19 0.09 -9.17 -17.32
N ASN A 20 0.67 -9.08 -16.12
CA ASN A 20 0.34 -8.12 -15.06
C ASN A 20 -1.06 -8.26 -14.43
N VAL A 21 -1.88 -9.22 -14.87
CA VAL A 21 -3.23 -9.42 -14.31
C VAL A 21 -3.20 -10.24 -13.03
N PHE A 22 -2.28 -11.20 -12.94
CA PHE A 22 -2.23 -12.17 -11.85
C PHE A 22 -0.92 -12.12 -11.07
N ARG A 23 -0.96 -12.61 -9.83
CA ARG A 23 0.20 -12.89 -8.97
C ARG A 23 0.08 -14.30 -8.40
N GLU A 24 1.20 -14.94 -8.12
CA GLU A 24 1.25 -16.22 -7.43
C GLU A 24 1.61 -15.99 -5.96
N ASP A 25 0.85 -16.60 -5.05
CA ASP A 25 1.18 -16.65 -3.63
C ASP A 25 0.85 -18.05 -3.09
N GLY A 26 1.86 -18.75 -2.55
CA GLY A 26 1.71 -20.09 -1.98
C GLY A 26 1.14 -21.15 -2.95
N GLY A 27 1.35 -21.03 -4.26
CA GLY A 27 0.77 -21.93 -5.27
C GLY A 27 -0.70 -21.64 -5.62
N ILE A 28 -1.23 -20.50 -5.17
CA ILE A 28 -2.55 -19.98 -5.52
C ILE A 28 -2.38 -18.77 -6.43
N MET A 29 -3.17 -18.71 -7.50
CA MET A 29 -3.16 -17.60 -8.44
C MET A 29 -4.20 -16.56 -8.02
N PHE A 30 -3.79 -15.32 -7.78
CA PHE A 30 -4.66 -14.21 -7.39
C PHE A 30 -4.72 -13.16 -8.50
N CYS A 31 -5.90 -12.56 -8.69
CA CYS A 31 -6.07 -11.41 -9.58
C CYS A 31 -5.71 -10.10 -8.85
N ASN A 32 -4.84 -9.30 -9.45
CA ASN A 32 -4.36 -8.02 -8.90
C ASN A 32 -5.45 -6.95 -8.79
N TYR A 33 -6.48 -7.03 -9.63
CA TYR A 33 -7.57 -6.05 -9.66
C TYR A 33 -8.78 -6.47 -8.82
N CYS A 34 -8.98 -7.77 -8.66
CA CYS A 34 -10.16 -8.31 -7.98
C CYS A 34 -9.89 -8.73 -6.54
N ASP A 35 -8.62 -8.99 -6.18
CA ASP A 35 -8.19 -9.65 -4.94
C ASP A 35 -8.94 -10.95 -4.66
N LEU A 36 -9.21 -11.71 -5.72
CA LEU A 36 -9.83 -13.02 -5.67
C LEU A 36 -8.84 -14.07 -6.16
N SER A 37 -8.86 -15.24 -5.53
CA SER A 37 -8.19 -16.43 -6.07
C SER A 37 -8.93 -16.91 -7.31
N VAL A 38 -8.17 -17.30 -8.34
CA VAL A 38 -8.68 -17.80 -9.62
C VAL A 38 -8.07 -19.16 -9.88
N GLU A 39 -8.91 -20.18 -10.10
CA GLU A 39 -8.44 -21.51 -10.48
C GLU A 39 -7.75 -21.45 -11.84
N TRP A 40 -6.46 -21.78 -11.86
CA TRP A 40 -5.59 -21.65 -13.05
C TRP A 40 -5.55 -22.92 -13.93
N LYS A 41 -6.04 -24.06 -13.41
CA LYS A 41 -5.98 -25.35 -14.11
C LYS A 41 -6.74 -25.31 -15.44
N THR A 42 -7.86 -24.61 -15.47
CA THR A 42 -8.74 -24.47 -16.64
C THR A 42 -8.58 -23.11 -17.31
N LYS A 43 -8.20 -23.11 -18.59
CA LYS A 43 -8.06 -21.86 -19.36
C LYS A 43 -9.35 -21.04 -19.40
N SER A 44 -10.48 -21.71 -19.63
CA SER A 44 -11.80 -21.07 -19.70
C SER A 44 -12.19 -20.35 -18.40
N THR A 45 -11.75 -20.84 -17.24
CA THR A 45 -11.98 -20.19 -15.94
C THR A 45 -11.19 -18.88 -15.84
N VAL A 46 -9.93 -18.89 -16.28
CA VAL A 46 -9.06 -17.71 -16.29
C VAL A 46 -9.56 -16.67 -17.30
N ASP A 47 -9.83 -17.09 -18.53
CA ASP A 47 -10.36 -16.23 -19.59
C ASP A 47 -11.72 -15.66 -19.18
N GLY A 48 -12.61 -16.50 -18.65
CA GLY A 48 -13.94 -16.08 -18.17
C GLY A 48 -13.88 -15.09 -17.02
N HIS A 49 -12.90 -15.21 -16.13
CA HIS A 49 -12.63 -14.20 -15.10
C HIS A 49 -12.24 -12.86 -15.73
N CYS A 50 -11.24 -12.85 -16.62
CA CYS A 50 -10.74 -11.62 -17.26
C CYS A 50 -11.79 -10.91 -18.12
N LEU A 51 -12.67 -11.67 -18.79
CA LEU A 51 -13.73 -11.15 -19.64
C LEU A 51 -15.01 -10.77 -18.86
N SER A 52 -15.07 -11.08 -17.57
CA SER A 52 -16.25 -10.75 -16.76
C SER A 52 -16.42 -9.24 -16.60
N LYS A 53 -17.67 -8.76 -16.68
CA LYS A 53 -17.99 -7.33 -16.43
C LYS A 53 -17.47 -6.85 -15.08
N ALA A 54 -17.49 -7.72 -14.06
CA ALA A 54 -16.99 -7.43 -12.73
C ALA A 54 -15.48 -7.15 -12.74
N HIS A 55 -14.69 -7.96 -13.46
CA HIS A 55 -13.25 -7.75 -13.60
C HIS A 55 -12.95 -6.46 -14.37
N ILE A 56 -13.62 -6.23 -15.50
CA ILE A 56 -13.41 -5.05 -16.33
C ILE A 56 -13.67 -3.77 -15.52
N ASN A 57 -14.81 -3.69 -14.83
CA ASN A 57 -15.12 -2.53 -13.99
C ASN A 57 -14.09 -2.31 -12.87
N LYS A 58 -13.67 -3.37 -12.18
CA LYS A 58 -12.67 -3.26 -11.11
C LYS A 58 -11.31 -2.85 -11.64
N LYS A 59 -10.91 -3.36 -12.81
CA LYS A 59 -9.66 -2.99 -13.50
C LYS A 59 -9.67 -1.51 -13.88
N GLU A 60 -10.75 -1.01 -14.48
CA GLU A 60 -10.90 0.40 -14.84
C GLU A 60 -10.83 1.32 -13.62
N ILE A 61 -11.48 0.96 -12.51
CA ILE A 61 -11.41 1.72 -11.25
C ILE A 61 -9.99 1.73 -10.71
N TYR A 62 -9.31 0.58 -10.70
CA TYR A 62 -7.93 0.47 -10.22
C TYR A 62 -6.98 1.33 -11.06
N GLU A 63 -7.06 1.25 -12.39
CA GLU A 63 -6.23 2.04 -13.31
C GLU A 63 -6.50 3.54 -13.19
N ARG A 64 -7.77 3.95 -13.03
CA ARG A 64 -8.13 5.35 -12.76
C ARG A 64 -7.56 5.85 -11.44
N ASN A 65 -7.62 5.04 -10.37
CA ASN A 65 -7.06 5.38 -9.08
C ASN A 65 -5.52 5.46 -9.12
N GLU A 66 -4.85 4.57 -9.86
CA GLU A 66 -3.40 4.63 -10.07
C GLU A 66 -2.98 5.88 -10.88
N GLN A 67 -3.77 6.30 -11.86
CA GLN A 67 -3.55 7.56 -12.59
C GLN A 67 -3.80 8.77 -11.68
N ALA A 68 -4.84 8.76 -10.85
CA ALA A 68 -5.10 9.80 -9.87
C ALA A 68 -3.95 9.91 -8.84
N LYS A 69 -3.41 8.79 -8.34
CA LYS A 69 -2.23 8.79 -7.46
C LYS A 69 -0.99 9.44 -8.09
N LYS A 70 -0.85 9.38 -9.43
CA LYS A 70 0.25 10.05 -10.16
C LYS A 70 0.04 11.55 -10.31
N GLN A 71 -1.20 12.05 -10.21
CA GLN A 71 -1.53 13.47 -10.32
C GLN A 71 -1.72 14.18 -8.97
N THR A 72 -1.66 13.46 -7.85
CA THR A 72 -2.03 14.02 -6.54
C THR A 72 -0.82 14.27 -5.66
N THR A 73 -0.11 15.37 -5.92
CA THR A 73 0.99 15.85 -5.06
C THR A 73 0.50 16.64 -3.83
N ILE A 74 -0.78 17.02 -3.77
CA ILE A 74 -1.33 17.88 -2.69
C ILE A 74 -2.05 17.08 -1.59
N PHE A 75 -2.73 15.97 -1.92
CA PHE A 75 -3.50 15.18 -0.93
C PHE A 75 -2.62 14.39 0.06
N THR A 76 -1.42 13.99 -0.37
CA THR A 76 -0.50 13.18 0.45
C THR A 76 0.02 13.94 1.67
N ILE A 77 0.11 15.27 1.58
CA ILE A 77 0.73 16.15 2.58
C ILE A 77 -0.21 16.36 3.78
N ASN A 78 -1.48 16.65 3.51
CA ASN A 78 -2.53 16.74 4.53
C ASN A 78 -2.82 15.40 5.24
N THR A 79 -2.37 14.28 4.67
CA THR A 79 -2.58 12.95 5.27
C THR A 79 -1.53 12.64 6.35
N ALA A 80 -0.28 13.10 6.20
CA ALA A 80 0.80 12.77 7.15
C ALA A 80 0.69 13.49 8.51
N SER A 81 0.11 14.68 8.54
CA SER A 81 -0.18 15.42 9.77
C SER A 81 -1.49 14.95 10.46
N LYS A 82 -2.48 14.51 9.68
CA LYS A 82 -3.67 13.80 10.20
C LYS A 82 -3.33 12.41 10.76
N SER A 83 -2.42 11.68 10.11
CA SER A 83 -2.10 10.30 10.48
C SER A 83 -1.53 10.14 11.89
N LYS A 84 -0.77 11.12 12.41
CA LYS A 84 -0.27 11.03 13.80
C LYS A 84 -1.37 11.12 14.84
N LYS A 85 -2.41 11.93 14.61
CA LYS A 85 -3.57 12.02 15.51
C LYS A 85 -4.50 10.81 15.32
N GLU A 86 -4.73 10.39 14.08
CA GLU A 86 -5.54 9.20 13.77
C GLU A 86 -4.93 7.91 14.33
N VAL A 87 -3.62 7.72 14.32
CA VAL A 87 -2.98 6.49 14.87
C VAL A 87 -3.20 6.39 16.39
N ILE A 88 -3.17 7.51 17.11
CA ILE A 88 -3.42 7.51 18.56
C ILE A 88 -4.90 7.26 18.84
N GLU A 89 -5.81 7.91 18.11
CA GLU A 89 -7.26 7.69 18.21
C GLU A 89 -7.66 6.24 17.84
N ASP A 90 -7.00 5.62 16.85
CA ASP A 90 -7.24 4.24 16.44
C ASP A 90 -6.74 3.23 17.48
N LEU A 91 -5.66 3.52 18.19
CA LEU A 91 -5.16 2.68 19.29
C LEU A 91 -6.12 2.70 20.47
N GLU A 92 -6.77 3.82 20.77
CA GLU A 92 -7.78 3.92 21.83
C GLU A 92 -9.01 3.03 21.56
N LYS A 93 -9.35 2.76 20.30
CA LYS A 93 -10.43 1.83 19.92
C LYS A 93 -10.21 0.43 20.47
N ILE A 94 -8.96 0.01 20.70
CA ILE A 94 -8.67 -1.31 21.28
C ILE A 94 -9.30 -1.44 22.67
N ASN A 95 -9.30 -0.37 23.47
CA ASN A 95 -9.81 -0.39 24.83
C ASN A 95 -11.33 -0.68 24.86
N HIS A 96 -12.07 -0.16 23.88
CA HIS A 96 -13.50 -0.44 23.72
C HIS A 96 -13.79 -1.89 23.32
N LEU A 97 -12.86 -2.53 22.62
CA LEU A 97 -13.00 -3.92 22.16
C LEU A 97 -12.45 -4.94 23.16
N LEU A 98 -11.63 -4.54 24.13
CA LEU A 98 -11.08 -5.43 25.15
C LEU A 98 -12.13 -6.27 25.89
N PRO A 99 -13.30 -5.73 26.32
CA PRO A 99 -14.34 -6.53 26.95
C PRO A 99 -14.89 -7.63 26.02
N PHE A 100 -15.03 -7.32 24.73
CA PHE A 100 -15.44 -8.29 23.72
C PHE A 100 -14.38 -9.38 23.57
N PHE A 101 -13.11 -9.01 23.41
CA PHE A 101 -12.02 -9.99 23.29
C PHE A 101 -11.89 -10.87 24.53
N LYS A 102 -11.99 -10.30 25.73
CA LYS A 102 -11.99 -11.07 26.99
C LYS A 102 -13.13 -12.09 27.06
N LYS A 103 -14.29 -11.77 26.48
CA LYS A 103 -15.47 -12.65 26.49
C LYS A 103 -15.36 -13.82 25.51
N TYR A 104 -14.76 -13.60 24.34
CA TYR A 104 -14.79 -14.57 23.24
C TYR A 104 -13.44 -15.22 22.92
N LEU A 105 -12.32 -14.67 23.40
CA LEU A 105 -10.98 -15.22 23.22
C LEU A 105 -10.43 -15.68 24.58
N LYS A 106 -9.94 -16.92 24.64
CA LYS A 106 -9.33 -17.49 25.85
C LYS A 106 -8.17 -16.62 26.38
N GLU A 107 -7.40 -16.03 25.47
CA GLU A 107 -6.27 -15.14 25.76
C GLU A 107 -6.61 -13.64 25.57
N GLY A 108 -7.89 -13.29 25.45
CA GLY A 108 -8.29 -11.90 25.20
C GLY A 108 -7.91 -10.93 26.32
N GLY A 109 -7.64 -11.44 27.52
CA GLY A 109 -7.13 -10.67 28.65
C GLY A 109 -5.65 -10.29 28.55
N ALA A 110 -4.87 -10.96 27.69
CA ALA A 110 -3.46 -10.67 27.46
C ALA A 110 -3.23 -9.55 26.44
N ILE A 111 -4.29 -9.08 25.76
CA ILE A 111 -4.20 -7.99 24.79
C ILE A 111 -3.85 -6.69 25.54
N PRO A 112 -2.73 -6.01 25.20
CA PRO A 112 -2.34 -4.78 25.88
C PRO A 112 -3.35 -3.65 25.67
N GLN A 113 -3.48 -2.79 26.68
CA GLN A 113 -4.30 -1.58 26.57
C GLN A 113 -3.62 -0.54 25.68
N ALA A 114 -4.38 0.43 25.18
CA ALA A 114 -3.86 1.50 24.35
C ALA A 114 -2.65 2.23 24.97
N PRO A 115 -2.61 2.58 26.28
CA PRO A 115 -1.43 3.22 26.87
C PRO A 115 -0.18 2.34 26.78
N THR A 116 -0.33 1.03 27.02
CA THR A 116 0.78 0.07 26.93
C THR A 116 1.29 -0.04 25.49
N LEU A 117 0.39 -0.09 24.50
CA LEU A 117 0.75 -0.08 23.09
C LEU A 117 1.49 1.20 22.70
N CYS A 118 0.96 2.36 23.07
CA CYS A 118 1.53 3.66 22.75
C CYS A 118 2.89 3.91 23.43
N GLN A 119 3.07 3.47 24.68
CA GLN A 119 4.26 3.80 25.46
C GLN A 119 5.39 2.78 25.33
N LEU A 120 5.07 1.48 25.19
CA LEU A 120 6.09 0.43 25.17
C LEU A 120 6.34 -0.12 23.76
N TYR A 121 5.28 -0.39 23.01
CA TYR A 121 5.39 -1.06 21.71
C TYR A 121 5.63 -0.09 20.55
N LEU A 122 4.89 1.02 20.51
CA LEU A 122 4.97 1.99 19.43
C LEU A 122 6.39 2.58 19.27
N PRO A 123 7.12 2.96 20.33
CA PRO A 123 8.49 3.43 20.19
C PRO A 123 9.40 2.35 19.61
N HIS A 124 9.26 1.09 20.05
CA HIS A 124 10.08 0.00 19.55
C HIS A 124 9.84 -0.29 18.05
N VAL A 125 8.57 -0.26 17.63
CA VAL A 125 8.19 -0.39 16.22
C VAL A 125 8.76 0.78 15.41
N PHE A 126 8.64 2.01 15.94
CA PHE A 126 9.19 3.20 15.31
C PHE A 126 10.71 3.09 15.11
N GLU A 127 11.46 2.76 16.17
CA GLU A 127 12.92 2.61 16.12
C GLU A 127 13.37 1.52 15.15
N LYS A 128 12.65 0.39 15.11
CA LYS A 128 12.91 -0.68 14.14
C LYS A 128 12.71 -0.18 12.71
N HIS A 129 11.61 0.52 12.43
CA HIS A 129 11.35 1.09 11.11
C HIS A 129 12.37 2.17 10.74
N PHE A 130 12.73 3.03 11.69
CA PHE A 130 13.73 4.08 11.52
C PHE A 130 15.10 3.48 11.16
N SER A 131 15.53 2.45 11.89
CA SER A 131 16.77 1.72 11.62
C SER A 131 16.78 1.09 10.22
N LEU A 132 15.65 0.53 9.77
CA LEU A 132 15.52 -0.01 8.41
C LEU A 132 15.65 1.10 7.35
N LEU A 133 15.02 2.25 7.58
CA LEU A 133 15.12 3.41 6.67
C LEU A 133 16.55 3.96 6.64
N GLN A 134 17.21 4.12 7.79
CA GLN A 134 18.61 4.54 7.85
C GLN A 134 19.50 3.62 7.03
N ASN A 135 19.37 2.31 7.21
CA ASN A 135 20.13 1.32 6.42
C ASN A 135 19.79 1.40 4.93
N TYR A 136 18.52 1.64 4.59
CA TYR A 136 18.09 1.79 3.21
C TYR A 136 18.70 3.01 2.52
N PHE A 137 18.83 4.14 3.24
CA PHE A 137 19.43 5.37 2.71
C PHE A 137 20.94 5.44 2.88
N ASN A 138 21.53 4.57 3.70
CA ASN A 138 22.97 4.56 3.95
C ASN A 138 23.75 4.47 2.63
N GLN A 139 24.80 5.29 2.52
CA GLN A 139 25.67 5.42 1.35
C GLN A 139 24.98 5.83 0.04
N LYS A 140 23.75 6.34 0.08
CA LYS A 140 23.03 6.83 -1.10
C LYS A 140 22.79 8.34 -0.99
N SER A 141 22.89 9.05 -2.11
CA SER A 141 22.59 10.49 -2.14
C SER A 141 21.08 10.71 -1.98
N VAL A 142 20.74 11.50 -0.97
CA VAL A 142 19.39 12.00 -0.71
C VAL A 142 19.46 13.52 -0.82
N ALA A 143 18.49 14.13 -1.49
CA ALA A 143 18.38 15.59 -1.57
C ALA A 143 17.00 16.05 -1.12
N ILE A 144 16.99 17.15 -0.35
CA ILE A 144 15.79 17.90 -0.01
C ILE A 144 15.92 19.24 -0.72
N ILE A 145 14.94 19.56 -1.56
CA ILE A 145 14.90 20.81 -2.32
C ILE A 145 13.78 21.64 -1.72
N MET A 146 14.10 22.84 -1.27
CA MET A 146 13.13 23.81 -0.78
C MET A 146 13.07 24.94 -1.80
N ASP A 147 11.89 25.16 -2.36
CA ASP A 147 11.64 26.15 -3.40
C ASP A 147 10.52 27.09 -2.94
N GLU A 148 10.83 28.37 -2.76
CA GLU A 148 9.85 29.38 -2.40
C GLU A 148 9.25 29.98 -3.68
N THR A 149 7.92 29.92 -3.77
CA THR A 149 7.13 30.38 -4.91
C THR A 149 5.99 31.25 -4.43
N THR A 150 5.29 31.90 -5.35
CA THR A 150 4.12 32.72 -5.03
C THR A 150 2.88 32.11 -5.70
N ASP A 151 1.79 31.96 -4.94
CA ASP A 151 0.52 31.46 -5.51
C ASP A 151 -0.24 32.54 -6.30
N ASP A 152 -1.36 32.16 -6.90
CA ASP A 152 -2.25 33.06 -7.64
C ASP A 152 -2.87 34.17 -6.78
N CYS A 153 -2.91 33.97 -5.46
CA CYS A 153 -3.34 34.93 -4.45
C CYS A 153 -2.20 35.81 -3.92
N SER A 154 -0.99 35.75 -4.51
CA SER A 154 0.20 36.48 -4.04
C SER A 154 0.71 36.10 -2.65
N ARG A 155 0.38 34.89 -2.16
CA ARG A 155 0.90 34.34 -0.91
C ARG A 155 2.20 33.61 -1.16
N SER A 156 3.16 33.72 -0.23
CA SER A 156 4.39 32.94 -0.32
C SER A 156 4.12 31.48 0.04
N VAL A 157 4.65 30.58 -0.78
CA VAL A 157 4.47 29.13 -0.69
C VAL A 157 5.83 28.45 -0.78
N VAL A 158 6.18 27.68 0.24
CA VAL A 158 7.40 26.87 0.27
C VAL A 158 7.06 25.44 -0.15
N ASN A 159 7.58 25.04 -1.31
CA ASN A 159 7.50 23.67 -1.80
C ASN A 159 8.72 22.89 -1.30
N THR A 160 8.49 21.83 -0.52
CA THR A 160 9.53 20.89 -0.12
C THR A 160 9.47 19.65 -0.98
N LEU A 161 10.47 19.44 -1.84
CA LEU A 161 10.64 18.24 -2.64
C LEU A 161 11.69 17.32 -2.02
N PHE A 162 11.42 16.02 -2.06
CA PHE A 162 12.36 14.98 -1.71
C PHE A 162 12.81 14.28 -2.98
N SER A 163 14.12 14.24 -3.21
CA SER A 163 14.72 13.53 -4.33
C SER A 163 15.60 12.40 -3.83
N PHE A 164 15.36 11.22 -4.38
CA PHE A 164 16.15 10.03 -4.11
C PHE A 164 16.29 9.19 -5.36
N ARG A 165 17.55 8.93 -5.76
CA ARG A 165 17.90 8.30 -7.04
C ARG A 165 17.32 9.11 -8.21
N GLN A 166 16.47 8.50 -9.04
CA GLN A 166 15.83 9.13 -10.20
C GLN A 166 14.39 9.58 -9.92
N ASN A 167 13.96 9.55 -8.65
CA ASN A 167 12.60 9.89 -8.27
C ASN A 167 12.61 11.15 -7.40
N THR A 168 11.91 12.18 -7.87
CA THR A 168 11.61 13.38 -7.09
C THR A 168 10.12 13.41 -6.79
N LYS A 169 9.76 13.70 -5.55
CA LYS A 169 8.37 13.82 -5.10
C LYS A 169 8.20 15.10 -4.30
N LEU A 170 7.09 15.80 -4.52
CA LEU A 170 6.63 16.87 -3.63
C LEU A 170 6.19 16.25 -2.31
N VAL A 171 6.76 16.72 -1.20
CA VAL A 171 6.55 16.18 0.16
C VAL A 171 5.80 17.14 1.06
N SER A 172 6.01 18.44 0.90
CA SER A 172 5.26 19.46 1.62
C SER A 172 5.02 20.69 0.75
N VAL A 173 3.93 21.39 1.03
CA VAL A 173 3.55 22.69 0.46
C VAL A 173 3.06 23.51 1.63
N ASP A 174 3.89 24.44 2.07
CA ASP A 174 3.66 25.24 3.26
C ASP A 174 3.39 26.69 2.85
N PHE A 175 2.23 27.22 3.25
CA PHE A 175 1.87 28.62 3.01
C PHE A 175 2.46 29.47 4.14
N LEU A 176 3.27 30.47 3.79
CA LEU A 176 3.76 31.45 4.74
C LEU A 176 2.67 32.51 4.93
N ASN A 177 2.18 32.62 6.17
CA ASN A 177 1.19 33.62 6.58
C ASN A 177 1.82 35.00 6.78
#